data_AF-A0A7S3QVR5-F1
#
_entry.id   AF-A0A7S3QVR5-F1
#
_cell.length_a   1.000
_cell.length_b   1.000
_cell.length_c   1.000
_cell.angle_alpha   90.00
_cell.angle_beta   90.00
_cell.angle_gamma   90.00
#
_symmetry.space_group_name_H-M   'P 1'
#
loop_
_entity.id
_entity.type
_entity.pdbx_description
1 polymer ?
#
loop_
_entity_poly.entity_id
_entity_poly.type
_entity_poly.pdbx_seq_one_letter_code
_entity_poly.pdbx_strand_id
1 'polypeptide(L)'
;SSNILEAGLGMLLRLRSRDGLERVEVDDNATVAVLKQVINQKLNIPLHDMHLSKNPNLLTSKAPQDIADLDNGSKGLKAVGVNHGDMLYMLYSGERQVQPAFKRSWLDVRPLGHATTAAEIAAKQPRISRQEEAMVASLSFDRDAANHFQSYVQSALAFSIKRGGFIYGTVDESMNVKAEFVYEPPQDGTSMHLTLHRDTEEEKQVDFLAGLLGMKKVGWVYNQSTEERDFIMHADEVKQVAMLQDEIGDYCTTVIVSWEPASEEVPSGQVHFEAFQCSKQCVQLTKEGWLQSTPEGEK
;
A
#
# COMPACT_ATOMS: atom_id res chain seq x y z
N SER A 1 22.73 11.35 -29.59
CA SER A 1 21.54 11.82 -30.32
C SER A 1 20.67 10.60 -30.55
N SER A 2 19.44 10.47 -30.09
CA SER A 2 18.49 11.35 -29.39
C SER A 2 17.24 10.49 -29.35
N ASN A 3 16.76 10.07 -28.18
CA ASN A 3 15.35 9.70 -27.99
C ASN A 3 14.96 10.19 -26.59
N ILE A 4 14.90 11.52 -26.53
CA ILE A 4 14.25 12.30 -25.50
C ILE A 4 12.80 12.46 -26.00
N LEU A 5 11.84 12.06 -25.15
CA LEU A 5 10.43 12.50 -25.14
C LEU A 5 9.55 12.18 -26.38
N GLU A 6 8.84 11.05 -26.33
CA GLU A 6 7.43 11.01 -26.77
C GLU A 6 6.54 10.67 -25.58
N ALA A 7 6.30 11.66 -24.72
CA ALA A 7 5.13 11.64 -23.85
C ALA A 7 3.96 12.19 -24.68
N GLY A 8 3.25 11.30 -25.37
CA GLY A 8 2.13 11.65 -26.25
C GLY A 8 0.79 11.14 -25.74
N LEU A 9 -0.06 12.05 -25.27
CA LEU A 9 -1.53 12.07 -25.44
C LEU A 9 -2.29 10.72 -25.32
N GLY A 10 -2.18 10.04 -24.18
CA GLY A 10 -3.00 8.88 -23.85
C GLY A 10 -4.18 9.22 -22.91
N MET A 11 -5.33 8.57 -23.11
CA MET A 11 -6.39 8.50 -22.10
C MET A 11 -6.13 7.36 -21.11
N LEU A 12 -6.19 7.67 -19.83
CA LEU A 12 -6.07 6.69 -18.75
C LEU A 12 -7.48 6.22 -18.35
N LEU A 13 -7.76 4.93 -18.48
CA LEU A 13 -9.04 4.32 -18.12
C LEU A 13 -8.86 3.42 -16.89
N ARG A 14 -9.84 3.44 -15.99
CA ARG A 14 -9.85 2.59 -14.80
C ARG A 14 -10.76 1.40 -15.07
N LEU A 15 -10.20 0.19 -15.04
CA LEU A 15 -10.89 -1.05 -15.37
C LEU A 15 -11.15 -1.86 -14.10
N ARG A 16 -12.42 -2.04 -13.74
CA ARG A 16 -12.87 -2.86 -12.61
C ARG A 16 -13.34 -4.23 -13.12
N SER A 17 -12.80 -5.29 -12.56
CA SER A 17 -13.24 -6.66 -12.80
C SER A 17 -13.51 -7.37 -11.47
N ARG A 18 -13.87 -8.66 -11.53
CA ARG A 18 -13.94 -9.52 -10.34
C ARG A 18 -12.58 -9.69 -9.64
N ASP A 19 -11.48 -9.58 -10.38
CA ASP A 19 -10.11 -9.83 -9.89
C ASP A 19 -9.42 -8.56 -9.36
N GLY A 20 -10.06 -7.39 -9.47
CA GLY A 20 -9.55 -6.15 -8.93
C GLY A 20 -9.74 -4.93 -9.82
N LEU A 21 -9.02 -3.86 -9.47
CA LEU A 21 -9.01 -2.59 -10.20
C LEU A 21 -7.65 -2.37 -10.88
N GLU A 22 -7.68 -2.06 -12.16
CA GLU A 22 -6.49 -1.83 -12.96
C GLU A 22 -6.60 -0.52 -13.74
N ARG A 23 -5.45 0.01 -14.17
CA ARG A 23 -5.39 1.18 -15.04
C ARG A 23 -4.88 0.77 -16.41
N VAL A 24 -5.56 1.20 -17.47
CA VAL A 24 -5.21 0.91 -18.85
C VAL A 24 -5.04 2.24 -19.59
N GLU A 25 -3.93 2.41 -20.28
CA GLU A 25 -3.64 3.60 -21.07
C GLU A 25 -3.85 3.28 -22.54
N VAL A 26 -4.60 4.12 -23.24
CA VAL A 26 -4.92 3.98 -24.66
C VAL A 26 -4.87 5.34 -25.34
N ASP A 27 -4.65 5.38 -26.64
CA ASP A 27 -4.66 6.63 -27.41
C ASP A 27 -6.02 7.35 -27.30
N ASP A 28 -5.98 8.68 -27.28
CA ASP A 28 -7.13 9.56 -27.17
C ASP A 28 -8.21 9.37 -28.27
N ASN A 29 -7.82 8.83 -29.43
CA ASN A 29 -8.66 8.52 -30.57
C ASN A 29 -8.87 7.00 -30.78
N ALA A 30 -8.48 6.17 -29.81
CA ALA A 30 -8.63 4.73 -29.89
C ALA A 30 -10.10 4.29 -30.02
N THR A 31 -10.30 3.13 -30.64
CA THR A 31 -11.60 2.46 -30.71
C THR A 31 -11.77 1.44 -29.59
N VAL A 32 -13.01 1.00 -29.39
CA VAL A 32 -13.31 -0.09 -28.45
C VAL A 32 -12.52 -1.36 -28.78
N ALA A 33 -12.31 -1.69 -30.06
CA ALA A 33 -11.49 -2.84 -30.45
C ALA A 33 -10.02 -2.69 -30.03
N VAL A 34 -9.45 -1.49 -30.18
CA VAL A 34 -8.07 -1.19 -29.73
C VAL A 34 -7.98 -1.31 -28.21
N LEU A 35 -8.96 -0.79 -27.47
CA LEU A 35 -9.02 -0.98 -26.02
C LEU A 35 -9.04 -2.47 -25.64
N LYS A 36 -9.90 -3.28 -26.26
CA LYS A 36 -9.93 -4.74 -26.00
C LYS A 36 -8.59 -5.40 -26.31
N GLN A 37 -7.89 -4.98 -27.36
CA GLN A 37 -6.53 -5.47 -27.69
C GLN A 37 -5.51 -5.11 -26.63
N VAL A 38 -5.50 -3.86 -26.13
CA VAL A 38 -4.60 -3.44 -25.05
C VAL A 38 -4.87 -4.22 -23.76
N ILE A 39 -6.15 -4.43 -23.44
CA ILE A 39 -6.56 -5.27 -22.29
C ILE A 39 -6.09 -6.71 -22.49
N ASN A 40 -6.25 -7.29 -23.69
CA ASN A 40 -5.77 -8.63 -24.01
C ASN A 40 -4.25 -8.75 -23.84
N GLN A 41 -3.47 -7.80 -24.33
CA GLN A 41 -2.01 -7.79 -24.19
C GLN A 41 -1.57 -7.68 -22.73
N LYS A 42 -2.27 -6.86 -21.93
CA LYS A 42 -1.89 -6.61 -20.54
C LYS A 42 -2.35 -7.73 -19.58
N LEU A 43 -3.54 -8.28 -19.80
CA LEU A 43 -4.22 -9.16 -18.85
C LEU A 43 -4.37 -10.60 -19.33
N ASN A 44 -3.99 -10.88 -20.58
CA ASN A 44 -4.16 -12.17 -21.24
C ASN A 44 -5.61 -12.69 -21.26
N ILE A 45 -6.58 -11.77 -21.34
CA ILE A 45 -8.01 -12.10 -21.42
C ILE A 45 -8.41 -12.23 -22.89
N PRO A 46 -8.96 -13.37 -23.34
CA PRO A 46 -9.37 -13.55 -24.72
C PRO A 46 -10.42 -12.52 -25.16
N LEU A 47 -10.25 -11.93 -26.35
CA LEU A 47 -11.12 -10.87 -26.87
C LEU A 47 -12.60 -11.28 -26.97
N HIS A 48 -12.87 -12.57 -27.22
CA HIS A 48 -14.22 -13.11 -27.37
C HIS A 48 -14.94 -13.37 -26.03
N ASP A 49 -14.20 -13.45 -24.93
CA ASP A 49 -14.74 -13.64 -23.57
C ASP A 49 -14.87 -12.30 -22.82
N MET A 50 -14.47 -11.20 -23.46
CA MET A 50 -14.40 -9.88 -22.83
C MET A 50 -15.66 -9.06 -23.08
N HIS A 51 -16.47 -8.90 -22.02
CA HIS A 51 -17.58 -7.96 -21.96
C HIS A 51 -17.15 -6.68 -21.25
N LEU A 52 -17.33 -5.53 -21.89
CA LEU A 52 -17.02 -4.22 -21.34
C LEU A 52 -18.30 -3.38 -21.23
N SER A 53 -18.41 -2.61 -20.16
CA SER A 53 -19.51 -1.65 -19.97
C SER A 53 -19.09 -0.49 -19.08
N LYS A 54 -19.78 0.65 -19.21
CA LYS A 54 -19.75 1.71 -18.20
C LYS A 54 -20.65 1.41 -16.99
N ASN A 55 -21.54 0.44 -17.11
CA ASN A 55 -22.52 0.11 -16.07
C ASN A 55 -21.92 -0.86 -15.02
N PRO A 56 -21.91 -0.49 -13.72
CA PRO A 56 -21.44 -1.38 -12.65
C PRO A 56 -22.20 -2.70 -12.56
N ASN A 57 -23.46 -2.71 -12.98
CA ASN A 57 -24.32 -3.90 -12.92
C ASN A 57 -23.82 -5.04 -13.83
N LEU A 58 -22.88 -4.77 -14.74
CA LEU A 58 -22.24 -5.82 -15.54
C LEU A 58 -21.59 -6.90 -14.67
N LEU A 59 -21.00 -6.53 -13.52
CA LEU A 59 -20.30 -7.48 -12.66
C LEU A 59 -21.22 -8.42 -11.87
N THR A 60 -22.50 -8.06 -11.73
CA THR A 60 -23.49 -8.82 -10.94
C THR A 60 -24.64 -9.37 -11.79
N SER A 61 -24.68 -9.05 -13.09
CA SER A 61 -25.74 -9.48 -14.00
C SER A 61 -25.67 -10.97 -14.32
N LYS A 62 -26.84 -11.62 -14.31
CA LYS A 62 -27.02 -13.00 -14.81
C LYS A 62 -27.19 -13.05 -16.34
N ALA A 63 -27.42 -11.91 -16.98
CA ALA A 63 -27.58 -11.76 -18.43
C ALA A 63 -26.68 -10.60 -18.92
N PRO A 64 -25.35 -10.81 -18.98
CA PRO A 64 -24.40 -9.76 -19.36
C PRO A 64 -24.54 -9.29 -20.81
N GLN A 65 -25.16 -10.10 -21.68
CA GLN A 65 -25.38 -9.76 -23.09
C GLN A 65 -26.41 -8.64 -23.30
N ASP A 66 -27.25 -8.34 -22.30
CA ASP A 66 -28.23 -7.25 -22.37
C ASP A 66 -27.59 -5.86 -22.13
N ILE A 67 -26.32 -5.83 -21.70
CA ILE A 67 -25.55 -4.62 -21.41
C ILE A 67 -24.47 -4.45 -22.50
N ALA A 68 -24.88 -3.93 -23.66
CA ALA A 68 -24.07 -3.87 -24.89
C ALA A 68 -23.57 -2.46 -25.26
N ASP A 69 -23.36 -1.58 -24.27
CA ASP A 69 -22.95 -0.18 -24.50
C ASP A 69 -21.56 -0.05 -25.13
N LEU A 70 -20.68 -1.03 -24.91
CA LEU A 70 -19.31 -1.08 -25.47
C LEU A 70 -19.05 -2.35 -26.31
N ASP A 71 -20.07 -2.92 -26.97
CA ASP A 71 -19.89 -4.11 -27.82
C ASP A 71 -19.41 -3.80 -29.24
N ASN A 72 -19.72 -2.60 -29.75
CA ASN A 72 -19.33 -2.23 -31.11
C ASN A 72 -17.86 -1.79 -31.18
N GLY A 73 -16.99 -2.73 -31.56
CA GLY A 73 -15.54 -2.55 -31.68
C GLY A 73 -15.06 -1.44 -32.63
N SER A 74 -15.87 -1.03 -33.62
CA SER A 74 -15.45 -0.02 -34.62
C SER A 74 -15.69 1.42 -34.19
N LYS A 75 -16.43 1.65 -33.09
CA LYS A 75 -16.69 3.01 -32.60
C LYS A 75 -15.49 3.52 -31.78
N GLY A 76 -15.18 4.80 -31.95
CA GLY A 76 -14.21 5.52 -31.12
C GLY A 76 -14.69 5.61 -29.67
N LEU A 77 -13.76 5.54 -28.70
CA LEU A 77 -14.06 5.55 -27.27
C LEU A 77 -14.86 6.81 -26.84
N LYS A 78 -14.45 7.99 -27.31
CA LYS A 78 -15.19 9.25 -27.06
C LYS A 78 -16.60 9.24 -27.65
N ALA A 79 -16.80 8.59 -28.80
CA ALA A 79 -18.11 8.50 -29.47
C ALA A 79 -19.09 7.56 -28.76
N VAL A 80 -18.59 6.62 -27.96
CA VAL A 80 -19.38 5.80 -27.02
C VAL A 80 -19.40 6.39 -25.61
N GLY A 81 -18.94 7.64 -25.47
CA GLY A 81 -19.00 8.41 -24.22
C GLY A 81 -17.94 8.04 -23.19
N VAL A 82 -16.87 7.35 -23.57
CA VAL A 82 -15.73 7.04 -22.69
C VAL A 82 -14.72 8.20 -22.73
N ASN A 83 -14.48 8.80 -21.57
CA ASN A 83 -13.53 9.92 -21.39
C ASN A 83 -12.32 9.53 -20.54
N HIS A 84 -11.30 10.39 -20.53
CA HIS A 84 -10.14 10.21 -19.66
C HIS A 84 -10.58 10.11 -18.19
N GLY A 85 -10.09 9.09 -17.49
CA GLY A 85 -10.39 8.81 -16.09
C GLY A 85 -11.69 8.02 -15.85
N ASP A 86 -12.46 7.70 -16.88
CA ASP A 86 -13.71 6.94 -16.72
C ASP A 86 -13.47 5.54 -16.14
N MET A 87 -14.45 5.07 -15.37
CA MET A 87 -14.50 3.70 -14.86
C MET A 87 -15.24 2.80 -15.85
N LEU A 88 -14.58 1.73 -16.26
CA LEU A 88 -15.16 0.65 -17.06
C LEU A 88 -15.21 -0.62 -16.23
N TYR A 89 -16.29 -1.37 -16.40
CA TYR A 89 -16.51 -2.66 -15.77
C TYR A 89 -16.27 -3.74 -16.82
N MET A 90 -15.56 -4.79 -16.42
CA MET A 90 -15.20 -5.90 -17.30
C MET A 90 -15.61 -7.23 -16.67
N LEU A 91 -16.35 -8.02 -17.45
CA LEU A 91 -16.73 -9.38 -17.11
C LEU A 91 -16.12 -10.37 -18.12
N TYR A 92 -15.61 -11.48 -17.61
CA TYR A 92 -15.06 -12.60 -18.37
C TYR A 92 -15.19 -13.89 -17.53
N SER A 93 -15.19 -15.05 -18.18
CA SER A 93 -15.50 -16.34 -17.54
C SER A 93 -14.28 -17.04 -16.95
N GLY A 94 -13.09 -16.88 -17.54
CA GLY A 94 -11.86 -17.58 -17.13
C GLY A 94 -11.22 -17.08 -15.84
N GLU A 95 -10.69 -17.97 -15.00
CA GLU A 95 -9.86 -17.58 -13.85
C GLU A 95 -8.53 -17.03 -14.32
N ARG A 96 -8.21 -15.79 -13.94
CA ARG A 96 -6.93 -15.17 -14.29
C ARG A 96 -5.85 -15.69 -13.34
N GLN A 97 -4.73 -16.14 -13.90
CA GLN A 97 -3.47 -16.14 -13.15
C GLN A 97 -3.00 -14.69 -13.05
N VAL A 98 -3.53 -13.95 -12.08
CA VAL A 98 -2.96 -12.66 -11.71
C VAL A 98 -1.55 -12.99 -11.21
N GLN A 99 -0.50 -12.37 -11.77
CA GLN A 99 0.80 -12.48 -11.12
C GLN A 99 0.59 -11.98 -9.70
N PRO A 100 0.84 -12.79 -8.66
CA PRO A 100 0.72 -12.29 -7.30
C PRO A 100 1.54 -11.01 -7.21
N ALA A 101 1.08 -10.03 -6.42
CA ALA A 101 1.85 -8.82 -6.13
C ALA A 101 3.24 -9.13 -5.51
N PHE A 102 3.48 -10.40 -5.18
CA PHE A 102 4.71 -10.97 -4.67
C PHE A 102 5.43 -11.74 -5.78
N LYS A 103 6.74 -11.51 -5.92
CA LYS A 103 7.60 -12.42 -6.69
C LYS A 103 7.41 -13.83 -6.12
N ARG A 104 7.05 -14.79 -6.98
CA ARG A 104 6.96 -16.21 -6.61
C ARG A 104 8.21 -16.60 -5.83
N SER A 105 8.00 -17.24 -4.67
CA SER A 105 9.09 -17.74 -3.83
C SER A 105 10.00 -18.63 -4.67
N TRP A 106 11.29 -18.68 -4.36
CA TRP A 106 12.22 -19.60 -5.02
C TRP A 106 11.73 -21.07 -4.98
N LEU A 107 10.85 -21.40 -4.03
CA LEU A 107 10.18 -22.70 -3.91
C LEU A 107 9.25 -23.01 -5.09
N ASP A 108 8.67 -22.00 -5.72
CA ASP A 108 7.68 -22.12 -6.81
C ASP A 108 8.30 -22.17 -8.21
N VAL A 109 9.62 -21.96 -8.33
CA VAL A 109 10.36 -21.92 -9.61
C VAL A 109 11.16 -23.21 -9.86
N ARG A 110 10.88 -24.29 -9.12
CA ARG A 110 11.67 -25.52 -9.21
C ARG A 110 11.51 -26.21 -10.58
N PRO A 111 12.59 -26.50 -11.32
CA PRO A 111 12.56 -27.35 -12.49
C PRO A 111 12.10 -28.76 -12.09
N LEU A 112 11.20 -29.36 -12.88
CA LEU A 112 10.70 -30.70 -12.65
C LEU A 112 11.88 -31.71 -12.63
N GLY A 113 12.10 -32.42 -11.52
CA GLY A 113 13.11 -33.49 -11.40
C GLY A 113 14.27 -33.26 -10.43
N HIS A 114 14.32 -32.15 -9.69
CA HIS A 114 15.37 -31.93 -8.67
C HIS A 114 15.01 -32.66 -7.36
N ALA A 115 15.65 -33.80 -7.09
CA ALA A 115 15.52 -34.51 -5.82
C ALA A 115 16.18 -33.66 -4.70
N THR A 116 15.35 -32.98 -3.91
CA THR A 116 15.83 -32.22 -2.75
C THR A 116 16.02 -33.20 -1.59
N THR A 117 17.20 -33.23 -0.99
CA THR A 117 17.42 -34.06 0.20
C THR A 117 16.75 -33.41 1.41
N ALA A 118 16.33 -34.21 2.41
CA ALA A 118 15.74 -33.69 3.64
C ALA A 118 16.67 -32.66 4.35
N ALA A 119 18.00 -32.82 4.17
CA ALA A 119 19.01 -31.89 4.67
C ALA A 119 18.95 -30.52 3.97
N GLU A 120 18.71 -30.47 2.66
CA GLU A 120 18.55 -29.21 1.92
C GLU A 120 17.25 -28.50 2.26
N ILE A 121 16.18 -29.25 2.55
CA ILE A 121 14.91 -28.68 3.05
C ILE A 121 15.13 -28.08 4.44
N ALA A 122 15.76 -28.84 5.34
CA ALA A 122 16.05 -28.39 6.70
C ALA A 122 17.00 -27.18 6.75
N ALA A 123 18.00 -27.13 5.86
CA ALA A 123 18.94 -26.01 5.75
C ALA A 123 18.31 -24.72 5.21
N LYS A 124 17.20 -24.84 4.47
CA LYS A 124 16.48 -23.70 3.88
C LYS A 124 15.20 -23.33 4.64
N GLN A 125 14.92 -23.97 5.77
CA GLN A 125 13.82 -23.61 6.64
C GLN A 125 14.20 -22.35 7.43
N PRO A 126 13.55 -21.19 7.22
CA PRO A 126 13.85 -19.99 7.98
C PRO A 126 13.44 -20.22 9.44
N ARG A 127 14.39 -20.04 10.36
CA ARG A 127 14.12 -20.05 11.81
C ARG A 127 13.92 -18.62 12.26
N ILE A 128 12.74 -18.32 12.79
CA ILE A 128 12.46 -17.01 13.38
C ILE A 128 13.23 -16.88 14.68
N SER A 129 13.99 -15.81 14.82
CA SER A 129 14.78 -15.52 16.02
C SER A 129 14.60 -14.07 16.45
N ARG A 130 14.62 -13.82 17.75
CA ARG A 130 14.64 -12.46 18.29
C ARG A 130 15.90 -11.72 17.83
N GLN A 131 15.73 -10.47 17.42
CA GLN A 131 16.83 -9.53 17.24
C GLN A 131 17.03 -8.79 18.56
N GLU A 132 18.20 -8.90 19.17
CA GLU A 132 18.47 -8.34 20.51
C GLU A 132 18.75 -6.83 20.46
N GLU A 133 19.40 -6.35 19.40
CA GLU A 133 19.80 -4.95 19.25
C GLU A 133 18.96 -4.24 18.18
N ALA A 134 18.51 -3.02 18.48
CA ALA A 134 17.89 -2.15 17.49
C ALA A 134 18.92 -1.63 16.47
N MET A 135 18.46 -1.20 15.29
CA MET A 135 19.35 -0.56 14.29
C MET A 135 19.50 0.93 14.56
N VAL A 136 18.45 1.56 15.06
CA VAL A 136 18.42 2.95 15.52
C VAL A 136 18.85 3.01 16.98
N ALA A 137 19.78 3.91 17.30
CA ALA A 137 20.27 4.10 18.66
C ALA A 137 19.27 4.89 19.52
N SER A 138 18.65 5.92 18.95
CA SER A 138 17.62 6.71 19.62
C SER A 138 16.72 7.44 18.62
N LEU A 139 15.51 7.77 19.07
CA LEU A 139 14.61 8.70 18.39
C LEU A 139 14.32 9.88 19.31
N SER A 140 14.57 11.10 18.85
CA SER A 140 14.07 12.32 19.49
C SER A 140 12.98 12.93 18.62
N PHE A 141 11.83 13.25 19.22
CA PHE A 141 10.71 13.88 18.53
C PHE A 141 10.61 15.35 18.89
N ASP A 142 10.55 16.23 17.88
CA ASP A 142 10.25 17.63 18.10
C ASP A 142 8.93 17.80 18.87
N ARG A 143 8.97 18.65 19.89
CA ARG A 143 7.85 18.82 20.83
C ARG A 143 6.63 19.40 20.13
N ASP A 144 6.82 20.38 19.26
CA ASP A 144 5.70 21.07 18.62
C ASP A 144 5.08 20.18 17.55
N ALA A 145 5.89 19.43 16.80
CA ALA A 145 5.40 18.42 15.86
C ALA A 145 4.59 17.32 16.57
N ALA A 146 5.10 16.76 17.67
CA ALA A 146 4.39 15.76 18.47
C ALA A 146 3.07 16.32 19.02
N ASN A 147 3.11 17.54 19.59
CA ASN A 147 1.94 18.21 20.16
C ASN A 147 0.83 18.49 19.14
N HIS A 148 1.18 18.92 17.93
CA HIS A 148 0.19 19.15 16.88
C HIS A 148 -0.51 17.84 16.49
N PHE A 149 0.26 16.77 16.29
CA PHE A 149 -0.28 15.46 15.92
C PHE A 149 -1.22 14.92 17.01
N GLN A 150 -0.77 14.89 18.28
CA GLN A 150 -1.62 14.38 19.36
C GLN A 150 -2.87 15.23 19.59
N SER A 151 -2.77 16.56 19.51
CA SER A 151 -3.90 17.46 19.72
C SER A 151 -4.98 17.23 18.68
N TYR A 152 -4.59 16.99 17.42
CA TYR A 152 -5.53 16.67 16.36
C TYR A 152 -6.21 15.31 16.60
N VAL A 153 -5.43 14.26 16.85
CA VAL A 153 -5.98 12.91 17.08
C VAL A 153 -6.92 12.88 18.29
N GLN A 154 -6.57 13.57 19.37
CA GLN A 154 -7.41 13.66 20.56
C GLN A 154 -8.68 14.48 20.32
N SER A 155 -8.56 15.69 19.75
CA SER A 155 -9.69 16.63 19.65
C SER A 155 -10.64 16.31 18.50
N ALA A 156 -10.12 15.91 17.34
CA ALA A 156 -10.93 15.70 16.14
C ALA A 156 -11.47 14.27 16.05
N LEU A 157 -10.70 13.29 16.52
CA LEU A 157 -11.00 11.87 16.32
C LEU A 157 -11.32 11.13 17.61
N ALA A 158 -10.95 11.68 18.76
CA ALA A 158 -11.01 10.99 20.06
C ALA A 158 -10.43 9.57 20.01
N PHE A 159 -9.40 9.36 19.18
CA PHE A 159 -8.80 8.04 18.92
C PHE A 159 -9.79 6.97 18.42
N SER A 160 -10.95 7.34 17.84
CA SER A 160 -11.94 6.40 17.31
C SER A 160 -11.57 5.82 15.94
N ILE A 161 -10.78 6.55 15.16
CA ILE A 161 -10.21 6.10 13.88
C ILE A 161 -8.69 6.26 13.90
N LYS A 162 -8.00 5.40 13.15
CA LYS A 162 -6.56 5.49 12.92
C LYS A 162 -6.23 6.58 11.93
N ARG A 163 -5.08 7.21 12.15
CA ARG A 163 -4.50 8.27 11.33
C ARG A 163 -2.99 8.20 11.45
N GLY A 164 -2.27 8.55 10.39
CA GLY A 164 -0.83 8.55 10.38
C GLY A 164 -0.21 9.52 9.40
N GLY A 165 1.11 9.60 9.45
CA GLY A 165 1.91 10.49 8.63
C GLY A 165 3.37 10.06 8.57
N PHE A 166 4.09 10.61 7.59
CA PHE A 166 5.52 10.42 7.43
C PHE A 166 6.30 11.41 8.29
N ILE A 167 7.30 10.89 8.98
CA ILE A 167 8.20 11.68 9.80
C ILE A 167 9.39 12.10 8.94
N TYR A 168 9.65 13.40 8.92
CA TYR A 168 10.82 13.99 8.28
C TYR A 168 11.77 14.56 9.32
N GLY A 169 13.06 14.42 9.05
CA GLY A 169 14.10 14.99 9.88
C GLY A 169 15.48 14.50 9.50
N THR A 170 16.34 14.28 10.49
CA THR A 170 17.77 13.99 10.28
C THR A 170 18.20 12.69 10.96
N VAL A 171 19.26 12.08 10.42
CA VAL A 171 19.91 10.90 10.99
C VAL A 171 21.39 11.16 11.04
N ASP A 172 22.01 11.01 12.21
CA ASP A 172 23.46 11.16 12.38
C ASP A 172 24.23 9.86 12.11
N GLU A 173 25.56 9.94 12.16
CA GLU A 173 26.45 8.79 11.95
C GLU A 173 26.31 7.70 13.02
N SER A 174 25.76 8.05 14.18
CA SER A 174 25.53 7.13 15.31
C SER A 174 24.13 6.52 15.30
N MET A 175 23.38 6.67 14.20
CA MET A 175 21.99 6.20 14.07
C MET A 175 21.04 6.83 15.09
N ASN A 176 21.29 8.08 15.51
CA ASN A 176 20.29 8.87 16.23
C ASN A 176 19.38 9.55 15.21
N VAL A 177 18.09 9.29 15.34
CA VAL A 177 17.05 9.87 14.49
C VAL A 177 16.44 11.07 15.19
N LYS A 178 16.37 12.20 14.50
CA LYS A 178 15.64 13.38 14.94
C LYS A 178 14.45 13.62 14.04
N ALA A 179 13.25 13.56 14.61
CA ALA A 179 12.00 13.87 13.93
C ALA A 179 11.69 15.36 14.08
N GLU A 180 11.66 16.08 12.96
CA GLU A 180 11.49 17.54 12.90
C GLU A 180 10.03 17.92 12.59
N PHE A 181 9.38 17.20 11.67
CA PHE A 181 7.96 17.40 11.37
C PHE A 181 7.28 16.14 10.85
N VAL A 182 5.95 16.17 10.87
CA VAL A 182 5.09 15.10 10.32
C VAL A 182 4.34 15.65 9.11
N TYR A 183 4.40 14.92 8.00
CA TYR A 183 3.53 15.14 6.85
C TYR A 183 2.43 14.08 6.84
N GLU A 184 1.18 14.51 6.86
CA GLU A 184 0.00 13.64 6.82
C GLU A 184 -0.51 13.54 5.37
N PRO A 185 -0.26 12.44 4.64
CA PRO A 185 -0.78 12.28 3.30
C PRO A 185 -2.31 12.09 3.31
N PRO A 186 -2.99 12.25 2.16
CA PRO A 186 -4.36 11.76 2.00
C PRO A 186 -4.46 10.29 2.43
N GLN A 187 -5.49 9.95 3.19
CA GLN A 187 -5.58 8.66 3.86
C GLN A 187 -7.02 8.25 4.19
N ASP A 188 -7.25 6.95 4.26
CA ASP A 188 -8.49 6.34 4.73
C ASP A 188 -8.25 5.60 6.04
N GLY A 189 -8.87 6.09 7.12
CA GLY A 189 -8.75 5.53 8.46
C GLY A 189 -10.04 4.89 8.94
N THR A 190 -9.93 3.75 9.62
CA THR A 190 -11.00 3.10 10.39
C THR A 190 -10.48 2.82 11.81
N SER A 191 -11.28 2.23 12.69
CA SER A 191 -10.79 1.84 14.02
C SER A 191 -9.72 0.75 13.96
N MET A 192 -9.68 -0.07 12.90
CA MET A 192 -8.77 -1.21 12.75
C MET A 192 -7.66 -0.98 11.71
N HIS A 193 -7.98 -0.37 10.58
CA HIS A 193 -7.09 -0.22 9.44
C HIS A 193 -6.75 1.24 9.13
N LEU A 194 -5.54 1.46 8.63
CA LEU A 194 -5.06 2.74 8.13
C LEU A 194 -4.43 2.55 6.73
N THR A 195 -5.01 3.20 5.72
CA THR A 195 -4.47 3.20 4.36
C THR A 195 -3.98 4.59 4.00
N LEU A 196 -2.68 4.75 3.77
CA LEU A 196 -2.08 5.99 3.29
C LEU A 196 -2.07 6.00 1.75
N HIS A 197 -2.49 7.10 1.13
CA HIS A 197 -2.40 7.26 -0.32
C HIS A 197 -0.97 7.73 -0.66
N ARG A 198 -0.17 6.82 -1.21
CA ARG A 198 1.26 7.02 -1.50
C ARG A 198 1.52 7.55 -2.90
N ASP A 199 2.74 8.02 -3.12
CA ASP A 199 3.29 8.45 -4.42
C ASP A 199 2.53 9.61 -5.06
N THR A 200 1.91 10.45 -4.23
CA THR A 200 1.21 11.66 -4.67
C THR A 200 2.21 12.73 -5.09
N GLU A 201 1.79 13.68 -5.94
CA GLU A 201 2.62 14.83 -6.28
C GLU A 201 2.93 15.71 -5.06
N GLU A 202 2.02 15.74 -4.09
CA GLU A 202 2.25 16.44 -2.81
C GLU A 202 3.34 15.76 -2.00
N GLU A 203 3.32 14.42 -1.87
CA GLU A 203 4.38 13.68 -1.17
C GLU A 203 5.76 13.97 -1.80
N LYS A 204 5.85 13.98 -3.14
CA LYS A 204 7.09 14.31 -3.86
C LYS A 204 7.55 15.75 -3.62
N GLN A 205 6.62 16.70 -3.53
CA GLN A 205 6.95 18.10 -3.22
C GLN A 205 7.47 18.23 -1.79
N VAL A 206 6.88 17.53 -0.83
CA VAL A 206 7.35 17.48 0.56
C VAL A 206 8.75 16.86 0.63
N ASP A 207 8.97 15.72 -0.04
CA ASP A 207 10.29 15.07 -0.14
C ASP A 207 11.34 16.03 -0.72
N PHE A 208 10.99 16.78 -1.78
CA PHE A 208 11.89 17.77 -2.39
C PHE A 208 12.21 18.93 -1.44
N LEU A 209 11.19 19.54 -0.82
CA LEU A 209 11.37 20.66 0.11
C LEU A 209 12.16 20.25 1.36
N ALA A 210 11.87 19.08 1.92
CA ALA A 210 12.64 18.51 3.02
C ALA A 210 14.11 18.33 2.63
N GLY A 211 14.37 17.81 1.43
CA GLY A 211 15.73 17.67 0.89
C GLY A 211 16.49 19.01 0.80
N LEU A 212 15.83 20.09 0.39
CA LEU A 212 16.43 21.44 0.36
C LEU A 212 16.79 21.96 1.76
N LEU A 213 16.08 21.51 2.79
CA LEU A 213 16.34 21.83 4.20
C LEU A 213 17.33 20.86 4.86
N GLY A 214 17.92 19.93 4.11
CA GLY A 214 18.83 18.92 4.65
C GLY A 214 18.14 17.81 5.45
N MET A 215 16.83 17.67 5.29
CA MET A 215 16.01 16.66 5.94
C MET A 215 15.62 15.56 4.94
N LYS A 216 15.21 14.41 5.48
CA LYS A 216 14.69 13.29 4.70
C LYS A 216 13.60 12.56 5.46
N LYS A 217 12.85 11.70 4.78
CA LYS A 217 11.94 10.74 5.41
C LYS A 217 12.75 9.82 6.33
N VAL A 218 12.43 9.80 7.63
CA VAL A 218 13.14 9.02 8.65
C VAL A 218 12.24 8.01 9.36
N GLY A 219 10.94 8.01 9.07
CA GLY A 219 10.01 7.11 9.70
C GLY A 219 8.57 7.46 9.40
N TRP A 220 7.68 6.91 10.21
CA TRP A 220 6.26 7.23 10.17
C TRP A 220 5.65 7.13 11.57
N VAL A 221 4.54 7.84 11.75
CA VAL A 221 3.76 7.87 12.97
C VAL A 221 2.33 7.47 12.67
N TYR A 222 1.70 6.72 13.55
CA TYR A 222 0.25 6.51 13.50
C TYR A 222 -0.35 6.36 14.90
N ASN A 223 -1.62 6.69 15.07
CA ASN A 223 -2.31 6.43 16.32
C ASN A 223 -2.98 5.07 16.33
N GLN A 224 -2.98 4.44 17.50
CA GLN A 224 -3.87 3.33 17.78
C GLN A 224 -5.28 3.83 18.11
N SER A 225 -6.28 2.99 17.89
CA SER A 225 -7.64 3.29 18.32
C SER A 225 -7.85 2.97 19.81
N THR A 226 -8.98 3.40 20.38
CA THR A 226 -9.37 3.09 21.77
C THR A 226 -9.94 1.68 21.94
N GLU A 227 -9.94 0.83 20.90
CA GLU A 227 -10.38 -0.55 21.04
C GLU A 227 -9.41 -1.35 21.94
N GLU A 228 -9.97 -2.13 22.86
CA GLU A 228 -9.19 -3.05 23.71
C GLU A 228 -8.44 -4.06 22.84
N ARG A 229 -7.15 -4.26 23.15
CA ARG A 229 -6.27 -5.15 22.41
C ARG A 229 -5.20 -5.76 23.32
N ASP A 230 -4.80 -6.98 23.01
CA ASP A 230 -3.79 -7.74 23.74
C ASP A 230 -2.36 -7.62 23.12
N PHE A 231 -2.21 -6.80 22.08
CA PHE A 231 -0.97 -6.65 21.32
C PHE A 231 -0.70 -5.18 20.95
N ILE A 232 0.56 -4.88 20.66
CA ILE A 232 1.02 -3.53 20.27
C ILE A 232 0.64 -3.21 18.81
N MET A 233 0.80 -4.18 17.92
CA MET A 233 0.53 -4.06 16.49
C MET A 233 -0.24 -5.30 15.99
N HIS A 234 -1.25 -5.10 15.15
CA HIS A 234 -1.88 -6.17 14.36
C HIS A 234 -0.93 -6.68 13.28
N ALA A 235 -1.19 -7.89 12.75
CA ALA A 235 -0.40 -8.48 11.67
C ALA A 235 -0.31 -7.57 10.43
N ASP A 236 -1.41 -6.91 10.05
CA ASP A 236 -1.44 -5.97 8.92
C ASP A 236 -0.63 -4.69 9.20
N GLU A 237 -0.60 -4.23 10.45
CA GLU A 237 0.24 -3.11 10.86
C GLU A 237 1.71 -3.50 10.82
N VAL A 238 2.08 -4.66 11.35
CA VAL A 238 3.46 -5.19 11.28
C VAL A 238 3.92 -5.28 9.82
N LYS A 239 3.05 -5.74 8.92
CA LYS A 239 3.34 -5.80 7.49
C LYS A 239 3.55 -4.41 6.89
N GLN A 240 2.69 -3.45 7.22
CA GLN A 240 2.82 -2.07 6.76
C GLN A 240 4.11 -1.41 7.30
N VAL A 241 4.42 -1.58 8.58
CA VAL A 241 5.68 -1.14 9.21
C VAL A 241 6.88 -1.73 8.46
N ALA A 242 6.88 -3.04 8.23
CA ALA A 242 7.98 -3.72 7.56
C ALA A 242 8.19 -3.24 6.12
N MET A 243 7.11 -2.96 5.38
CA MET A 243 7.17 -2.39 4.04
C MET A 243 7.76 -0.98 4.04
N LEU A 244 7.32 -0.12 4.96
CA LEU A 244 7.85 1.24 5.10
C LEU A 244 9.31 1.25 5.53
N GLN A 245 9.72 0.30 6.37
CA GLN A 245 11.11 0.14 6.78
C GLN A 245 12.00 -0.38 5.64
N ASP A 246 11.51 -1.26 4.75
CA ASP A 246 12.23 -1.64 3.52
C ASP A 246 12.40 -0.45 2.57
N GLU A 247 11.39 0.43 2.48
CA GLU A 247 11.40 1.62 1.64
C GLU A 247 12.37 2.70 2.16
N ILE A 248 12.27 3.04 3.45
CA ILE A 248 13.02 4.15 4.06
C ILE A 248 14.45 3.73 4.46
N GLY A 249 14.64 2.46 4.85
CA GLY A 249 15.93 1.87 5.23
C GLY A 249 16.10 1.63 6.72
N ASP A 250 17.30 1.18 7.12
CA ASP A 250 17.62 0.70 8.48
C ASP A 250 17.40 1.74 9.59
N TYR A 251 17.39 3.04 9.26
CA TYR A 251 17.10 4.12 10.22
C TYR A 251 15.60 4.42 10.37
N CYS A 252 14.72 3.73 9.65
CA CYS A 252 13.28 3.96 9.73
C CYS A 252 12.76 3.63 11.12
N THR A 253 12.13 4.61 11.76
CA THR A 253 11.43 4.44 13.04
C THR A 253 9.92 4.49 12.86
N THR A 254 9.20 3.59 13.51
CA THR A 254 7.75 3.63 13.63
C THR A 254 7.37 4.20 14.97
N VAL A 255 6.53 5.24 15.00
CA VAL A 255 6.01 5.82 16.23
C VAL A 255 4.54 5.49 16.36
N ILE A 256 4.17 4.82 17.44
CA ILE A 256 2.78 4.56 17.79
C ILE A 256 2.33 5.58 18.82
N VAL A 257 1.19 6.20 18.56
CA VAL A 257 0.53 7.13 19.48
C VAL A 257 -0.68 6.46 20.10
N SER A 258 -0.72 6.36 21.42
CA SER A 258 -1.82 5.70 22.15
C SER A 258 -2.36 6.61 23.25
N TRP A 259 -3.64 6.45 23.58
CA TRP A 259 -4.29 7.15 24.68
C TRP A 259 -4.36 6.23 25.90
N GLU A 260 -3.78 6.68 27.02
CA GLU A 260 -3.97 6.06 28.32
C GLU A 260 -5.09 6.82 29.07
N PRO A 261 -6.23 6.17 29.38
CA PRO A 261 -7.29 6.82 30.13
C PRO A 261 -6.85 7.13 31.57
N ALA A 262 -7.51 8.10 32.19
CA ALA A 262 -7.23 8.43 33.59
C ALA A 262 -7.46 7.21 34.50
N SER A 263 -6.50 6.96 35.38
CA SER A 263 -6.50 5.87 36.36
C SER A 263 -6.13 6.43 37.75
N GLU A 264 -6.15 5.59 38.78
CA GLU A 264 -5.68 6.02 40.11
C GLU A 264 -4.19 6.43 40.10
N GLU A 265 -3.39 5.85 39.19
CA GLU A 265 -1.97 6.16 39.01
C GLU A 265 -1.74 7.37 38.08
N VAL A 266 -2.66 7.61 37.15
CA VAL A 266 -2.59 8.66 36.13
C VAL A 266 -3.83 9.56 36.23
N PRO A 267 -3.79 10.66 37.03
CA PRO A 267 -4.97 11.44 37.38
C PRO A 267 -5.65 12.16 36.21
N SER A 268 -4.91 12.40 35.13
CA SER A 268 -5.40 12.96 33.88
C SER A 268 -4.92 12.06 32.76
N GLY A 269 -5.84 11.52 31.94
CA GLY A 269 -5.46 10.69 30.81
C GLY A 269 -4.41 11.36 29.94
N GLN A 270 -3.46 10.58 29.44
CA GLN A 270 -2.28 11.08 28.77
C GLN A 270 -2.05 10.33 27.45
N VAL A 271 -1.38 11.01 26.52
CA VAL A 271 -0.99 10.42 25.23
C VAL A 271 0.43 9.89 25.33
N HIS A 272 0.62 8.64 24.94
CA HIS A 272 1.93 8.00 24.87
C HIS A 272 2.44 7.95 23.43
N PHE A 273 3.75 8.13 23.28
CA PHE A 273 4.48 7.93 22.04
C PHE A 273 5.48 6.81 22.28
N GLU A 274 5.34 5.72 21.53
CA GLU A 274 6.21 4.55 21.63
C GLU A 274 6.88 4.30 20.28
N ALA A 275 8.21 4.15 20.28
CA ALA A 275 9.00 3.98 19.07
C ALA A 275 9.43 2.53 18.88
N PHE A 276 9.27 2.01 17.66
CA PHE A 276 9.54 0.63 17.29
C PHE A 276 10.32 0.54 15.96
N GLN A 277 10.98 -0.59 15.77
CA GLN A 277 11.47 -1.07 14.48
C GLN A 277 11.09 -2.54 14.29
N CYS A 278 10.82 -2.94 13.05
CA CYS A 278 10.77 -4.36 12.71
C CYS A 278 12.19 -4.94 12.73
N SER A 279 12.31 -6.23 13.09
CA SER A 279 13.57 -6.95 12.92
C SER A 279 13.93 -7.05 11.43
N LYS A 280 15.22 -7.15 11.09
CA LYS A 280 15.68 -7.35 9.71
C LYS A 280 15.03 -8.58 9.08
N GLN A 281 14.84 -9.62 9.88
CA GLN A 281 14.15 -10.84 9.46
C GLN A 281 12.67 -10.59 9.13
N CYS A 282 11.95 -9.79 9.92
CA CYS A 282 10.55 -9.45 9.64
C CYS A 282 10.40 -8.66 8.32
N VAL A 283 11.30 -7.71 8.08
CA VAL A 283 11.36 -6.95 6.82
C VAL A 283 11.61 -7.90 5.64
N GLN A 284 12.60 -8.80 5.76
CA GLN A 284 12.90 -9.78 4.73
C GLN A 284 11.73 -10.72 4.44
N LEU A 285 11.11 -11.30 5.47
CA LEU A 285 9.97 -12.20 5.32
C LEU A 285 8.77 -11.51 4.66
N THR A 286 8.55 -10.22 4.99
CA THR A 286 7.50 -9.41 4.36
C THR A 286 7.79 -9.20 2.87
N LYS A 287 9.03 -8.82 2.54
CA LYS A 287 9.48 -8.61 1.16
C LYS A 287 9.38 -9.87 0.30
N GLU A 288 9.62 -11.03 0.90
CA GLU A 288 9.48 -12.34 0.26
C GLU A 288 8.03 -12.85 0.20
N GLY A 289 7.06 -12.12 0.76
CA GLY A 289 5.65 -12.47 0.73
C GLY A 289 5.23 -13.57 1.72
N TRP A 290 6.01 -13.81 2.77
CA TRP A 290 5.69 -14.82 3.79
C TRP A 290 4.64 -14.35 4.79
N LEU A 291 4.48 -13.03 4.99
CA LEU A 291 3.46 -12.47 5.87
C LEU A 291 2.12 -12.29 5.13
N GLN A 292 1.14 -13.09 5.54
CA GLN A 292 -0.24 -12.98 5.08
C GLN A 292 -1.06 -12.06 5.99
N SER A 293 -2.04 -11.40 5.40
CA SER A 293 -3.02 -10.60 6.14
C SER A 293 -3.98 -11.52 6.88
N THR A 294 -4.48 -11.07 8.03
CA THR A 294 -5.46 -11.84 8.79
C THR A 294 -6.75 -11.96 7.98
N PRO A 295 -7.34 -13.16 7.81
CA PRO A 295 -8.63 -13.30 7.15
C PRO A 295 -9.71 -12.46 7.85
N GLU A 296 -10.62 -11.87 7.09
CA GLU A 296 -11.76 -11.12 7.66
C GLU A 296 -12.54 -12.00 8.66
N GLY A 297 -12.56 -11.60 9.93
CA GLY A 297 -13.35 -12.25 10.99
C GLY A 297 -12.56 -12.99 12.07
N GLU A 298 -11.24 -13.14 11.95
CA GLU A 298 -10.38 -13.59 13.05
C GLU A 298 -9.84 -12.38 13.80
N LYS A 299 -10.22 -12.27 15.09
CA LYS A 299 -9.68 -11.28 16.03
C LYS A 299 -8.29 -11.70 16.53
#